data_AF-A0A7J4GIL2-F1
#
_entry.id   AF-A0A7J4GIL2-F1
#
_cell.length_a   1.000
_cell.length_b   1.000
_cell.length_c   1.000
_cell.angle_alpha   90.00
_cell.angle_beta   90.00
_cell.angle_gamma   90.00
#
_symmetry.space_group_name_H-M   'P 1'
#
loop_
_entity.id
_entity.type
_entity.pdbx_description
1 polymer ?
#
loop_
_entity_poly.entity_id
_entity_poly.type
_entity_poly.pdbx_seq_one_letter_code
_entity_poly.pdbx_strand_id
1 'polypeptide(L)'
;MTTQAPTTTVPTTTAAPTTTSIPTAAGYDYRLDEANVLNHLRPENEACLRQKLGDVTLAVLRTRPMDYAEADRAMRCFGQPSLDPVQPVDPGKPLDPPFDATPTWDGPTICTSHGVFLQPPAFGVAVGQPVADPTATTLDDGRIRLYVYAQGIGIVSAVSDDGQTFTEEPGIRIPGTEAGQPRVWRLPDGRWRMYVSKVKEIVSFTSDDGLVFTRDAGNRLTARAAGLTAISSPSIIEVEPGLWRMYYSTLAMPGTGPGGKRSGSATSIDLFEWTVDPGWRLGEGATLLVDSAEHPFPIAGEDGSISLFYGKFRASTGGPPDGLYRAVSADGLTFTEEAYTGLYFGNDPEVLRLPGGERIIYYGNFDPGIGGQILSATCTEW
;
A
#
# COMPACT_ATOMS: atom_id res chain seq x y z
N MET A 1 -27.65 57.22 -28.48
CA MET A 1 -26.72 57.51 -27.37
C MET A 1 -26.35 56.18 -26.73
N THR A 2 -25.08 55.81 -26.86
CA THR A 2 -24.49 54.53 -26.49
C THR A 2 -24.31 54.44 -24.97
N THR A 3 -24.89 53.41 -24.34
CA THR A 3 -24.73 53.12 -22.92
C THR A 3 -23.49 52.25 -22.71
N GLN A 4 -22.47 52.80 -22.04
CA GLN A 4 -21.28 52.09 -21.54
C GLN A 4 -21.64 51.14 -20.40
N ALA A 5 -21.04 49.95 -20.40
CA ALA A 5 -21.01 49.03 -19.26
C ALA A 5 -19.90 49.45 -18.26
N PRO A 6 -20.10 49.26 -16.95
CA PRO A 6 -19.09 49.59 -15.95
C PRO A 6 -17.97 48.55 -15.93
N THR A 7 -16.73 49.04 -15.86
CA THR A 7 -15.50 48.24 -15.76
C THR A 7 -15.25 47.88 -14.29
N THR A 8 -15.25 46.60 -13.96
CA THR A 8 -14.88 46.12 -12.61
C THR A 8 -13.43 45.65 -12.62
N THR A 9 -12.54 46.44 -12.02
CA THR A 9 -11.15 46.05 -11.72
C THR A 9 -11.13 45.10 -10.52
N VAL A 10 -10.64 43.87 -10.73
CA VAL A 10 -10.35 42.91 -9.67
C VAL A 10 -8.94 43.19 -9.12
N PRO A 11 -8.72 43.31 -7.80
CA PRO A 11 -7.37 43.45 -7.26
C PRO A 11 -6.64 42.11 -7.31
N THR A 12 -5.46 42.09 -7.91
CA THR A 12 -4.54 40.95 -7.90
C THR A 12 -3.80 40.94 -6.56
N THR A 13 -4.23 40.13 -5.60
CA THR A 13 -3.42 39.81 -4.42
C THR A 13 -2.56 38.58 -4.72
N THR A 14 -1.31 38.82 -5.06
CA THR A 14 -0.25 37.81 -5.08
C THR A 14 0.02 37.36 -3.64
N ALA A 15 -0.52 36.22 -3.23
CA ALA A 15 -0.12 35.57 -1.97
C ALA A 15 1.20 34.83 -2.21
N ALA A 16 2.26 35.25 -1.51
CA ALA A 16 3.52 34.52 -1.43
C ALA A 16 3.29 33.16 -0.74
N PRO A 17 4.07 32.11 -1.07
CA PRO A 17 3.93 30.80 -0.45
C PRO A 17 4.26 30.90 1.04
N THR A 18 3.28 30.61 1.88
CA THR A 18 3.47 30.49 3.32
C THR A 18 4.30 29.24 3.58
N THR A 19 5.56 29.41 3.95
CA THR A 19 6.35 28.36 4.61
C THR A 19 5.63 27.97 5.90
N THR A 20 5.10 26.75 5.95
CA THR A 20 4.54 26.16 7.16
C THR A 20 5.67 25.87 8.15
N SER A 21 6.16 26.89 8.86
CA SER A 21 6.97 26.69 10.05
C SER A 21 6.05 26.17 11.16
N ILE A 22 6.26 24.93 11.59
CA ILE A 22 5.62 24.35 12.77
C ILE A 22 5.97 25.25 13.98
N PRO A 23 4.98 25.70 14.78
CA PRO A 23 5.25 26.62 15.87
C PRO A 23 6.09 25.92 16.94
N THR A 24 7.22 26.53 17.31
CA THR A 24 8.00 26.17 18.50
C THR A 24 7.15 26.45 19.74
N ALA A 25 6.62 25.39 20.35
CA ALA A 25 5.85 25.50 21.58
C ALA A 25 6.77 25.59 22.80
N ALA A 26 6.63 26.64 23.60
CA ALA A 26 7.15 26.65 24.95
C ALA A 26 6.58 25.44 25.72
N GLY A 27 7.45 24.57 26.24
CA GLY A 27 7.05 23.35 26.94
C GLY A 27 7.14 22.05 26.14
N TYR A 28 7.73 22.04 24.94
CA TYR A 28 8.05 20.80 24.23
C TYR A 28 9.10 19.97 25.00
N ASP A 29 8.76 18.72 25.32
CA ASP A 29 9.70 17.70 25.80
C ASP A 29 9.80 16.60 24.74
N TYR A 30 10.97 16.51 24.10
CA TYR A 30 11.22 15.52 23.07
C TYR A 30 10.99 14.08 23.54
N ARG A 31 11.11 13.79 24.85
CA ARG A 31 10.90 12.44 25.40
C ARG A 31 9.47 11.92 25.26
N LEU A 32 8.50 12.82 25.06
CA LEU A 32 7.09 12.50 24.86
C LEU A 32 6.71 12.44 23.37
N ASP A 33 7.66 12.72 22.47
CA ASP A 33 7.49 12.70 21.02
C ASP A 33 8.21 11.47 20.44
N GLU A 34 7.49 10.37 20.28
CA GLU A 34 8.02 9.11 19.77
C GLU A 34 8.66 9.24 18.37
N ALA A 35 8.31 10.27 17.60
CA ALA A 35 8.91 10.51 16.30
C ALA A 35 10.28 11.19 16.39
N ASN A 36 10.64 11.80 17.52
CA ASN A 36 11.90 12.51 17.68
C ASN A 36 13.08 11.52 17.74
N VAL A 37 14.06 11.71 16.83
CA VAL A 37 15.22 10.83 16.68
C VAL A 37 16.04 10.65 17.96
N LEU A 38 16.00 11.62 18.87
CA LEU A 38 16.72 11.56 20.13
C LEU A 38 16.22 10.43 21.05
N ASN A 39 14.98 9.97 20.90
CA ASN A 39 14.45 8.80 21.63
C ASN A 39 14.93 7.47 21.06
N HIS A 40 15.59 7.50 19.90
CA HIS A 40 16.08 6.34 19.17
C HIS A 40 17.61 6.40 18.95
N LEU A 41 18.32 7.29 19.66
CA LEU A 41 19.77 7.35 19.65
C LEU A 41 20.37 6.09 20.26
N ARG A 42 21.21 5.41 19.51
CA ARG A 42 21.91 4.19 19.91
C ARG A 42 23.36 4.23 19.40
N PRO A 43 24.31 3.52 20.02
CA PRO A 43 25.70 3.53 19.58
C PRO A 43 25.89 3.24 18.08
N GLU A 44 25.04 2.38 17.50
CA GLU A 44 25.09 1.98 16.09
C GLU A 44 24.66 3.08 15.10
N ASN A 45 23.88 4.08 15.52
CA ASN A 45 23.37 5.15 14.64
C ASN A 45 23.88 6.54 15.00
N GLU A 46 24.52 6.71 16.17
CA GLU A 46 24.93 8.01 16.70
C GLU A 46 25.90 8.74 15.76
N ALA A 47 26.93 8.05 15.24
CA ALA A 47 27.91 8.65 14.33
C ALA A 47 27.27 9.11 13.01
N CYS A 48 26.35 8.31 12.46
CA CYS A 48 25.61 8.71 11.25
C CYS A 48 24.68 9.89 11.53
N LEU A 49 23.96 9.88 12.65
CA LEU A 49 23.04 10.96 13.00
C LEU A 49 23.76 12.29 13.19
N ARG A 50 24.94 12.26 13.82
CA ARG A 50 25.82 13.43 13.91
C ARG A 50 26.31 13.88 12.53
N GLN A 51 26.62 12.95 11.63
CA GLN A 51 27.03 13.28 10.25
C GLN A 51 25.89 13.89 9.41
N LYS A 52 24.66 13.35 9.51
CA LYS A 52 23.52 13.75 8.66
C LYS A 52 22.77 14.98 9.16
N LEU A 53 22.69 15.15 10.48
CA LEU A 53 21.95 16.25 11.11
C LEU A 53 22.87 17.33 11.67
N GLY A 54 24.06 16.96 12.14
CA GLY A 54 24.96 17.86 12.85
C GLY A 54 24.58 18.06 14.32
N ASP A 55 25.58 18.34 15.15
CA ASP A 55 25.41 18.49 16.61
C ASP A 55 24.47 19.66 16.99
N VAL A 56 24.48 20.74 16.20
CA VAL A 56 23.61 21.90 16.42
C VAL A 56 22.14 21.52 16.27
N THR A 57 21.81 20.77 15.21
CA THR A 57 20.45 20.29 14.97
C THR A 57 20.01 19.34 16.07
N LEU A 58 20.84 18.34 16.40
CA LEU A 58 20.56 17.38 17.48
C LEU A 58 20.31 18.07 18.84
N ALA A 59 21.00 19.17 19.14
CA ALA A 59 20.77 19.96 20.35
C ALA A 59 19.41 20.69 20.31
N VAL A 60 19.05 21.28 19.17
CA VAL A 60 17.79 22.02 18.98
C VAL A 60 16.57 21.09 19.03
N LEU A 61 16.70 19.84 18.56
CA LEU A 61 15.65 18.82 18.61
C LEU A 61 15.19 18.43 20.02
N ARG A 62 15.91 18.84 21.07
CA ARG A 62 15.44 18.68 22.46
C ARG A 62 14.28 19.61 22.81
N THR A 63 14.11 20.68 22.03
CA THR A 63 13.23 21.81 22.34
C THR A 63 12.19 22.07 21.25
N ARG A 64 12.19 21.27 20.18
CA ARG A 64 11.15 21.28 19.15
C ARG A 64 11.07 19.94 18.41
N PRO A 65 9.92 19.65 17.75
CA PRO A 65 9.81 18.53 16.82
C PRO A 65 10.82 18.64 15.68
N MET A 66 11.20 17.49 15.12
CA MET A 66 11.93 17.43 13.85
C MET A 66 11.07 17.99 12.72
N ASP A 67 11.67 18.77 11.84
CA ASP A 67 11.06 19.03 10.56
C ASP A 67 11.22 17.82 9.62
N TYR A 68 10.51 17.86 8.50
CA TYR A 68 10.50 16.76 7.55
C TYR A 68 11.88 16.46 6.94
N ALA A 69 12.70 17.49 6.69
CA ALA A 69 14.03 17.30 6.12
C ALA A 69 15.00 16.68 7.15
N GLU A 70 14.85 17.04 8.42
CA GLU A 70 15.56 16.41 9.54
C GLU A 70 15.13 14.95 9.72
N ALA A 71 13.83 14.66 9.66
CA ALA A 71 13.32 13.29 9.76
C ALA A 71 13.83 12.39 8.60
N ASP A 72 13.77 12.84 7.34
CA ASP A 72 14.28 12.07 6.19
C ASP A 72 15.78 11.78 6.30
N ARG A 73 16.57 12.78 6.71
CA ARG A 73 18.01 12.62 6.92
C ARG A 73 18.33 11.69 8.08
N ALA A 74 17.54 11.75 9.16
CA ALA A 74 17.67 10.89 10.32
C ALA A 74 17.41 9.42 9.96
N MET A 75 16.34 9.15 9.20
CA MET A 75 15.93 7.79 8.83
C MET A 75 17.00 7.01 8.06
N ARG A 76 17.89 7.70 7.33
CA ARG A 76 19.03 7.08 6.62
C ARG A 76 20.11 6.52 7.55
N CYS A 77 20.05 6.85 8.83
CA CYS A 77 20.97 6.35 9.86
C CYS A 77 20.41 5.16 10.63
N PHE A 78 19.17 4.76 10.35
CA PHE A 78 18.56 3.57 10.90
C PHE A 78 18.58 2.49 9.83
N GLY A 79 19.22 1.36 10.11
CA GLY A 79 19.31 0.23 9.18
C GLY A 79 20.56 0.20 8.28
N GLN A 80 21.68 0.85 8.65
CA GLN A 80 22.98 0.54 8.04
C GLN A 80 23.81 -0.38 8.95
N PRO A 81 24.54 -1.38 8.40
CA PRO A 81 25.49 -2.18 9.17
C PRO A 81 26.67 -1.29 9.59
N SER A 82 27.12 -1.42 10.85
CA SER A 82 28.19 -0.59 11.40
C SER A 82 29.50 -0.76 10.62
N LEU A 83 30.28 0.32 10.51
CA LEU A 83 31.62 0.35 9.88
C LEU A 83 32.73 -0.09 10.86
N ASP A 84 32.42 -0.95 11.84
CA ASP A 84 33.46 -1.53 12.68
C ASP A 84 34.15 -2.69 11.95
N PRO A 85 35.47 -2.91 12.15
CA PRO A 85 36.14 -4.10 11.65
C PRO A 85 35.46 -5.33 12.25
N VAL A 86 34.80 -6.10 11.39
CA VAL A 86 34.12 -7.35 11.71
C VAL A 86 35.08 -8.28 12.43
N GLN A 87 34.84 -8.54 13.72
CA GLN A 87 35.30 -9.79 14.31
C GLN A 87 34.59 -10.91 13.55
N PRO A 88 35.31 -11.94 13.07
CA PRO A 88 34.70 -13.02 12.31
C PRO A 88 33.64 -13.70 13.20
N VAL A 89 32.39 -13.49 12.83
CA VAL A 89 31.25 -14.16 13.44
C VAL A 89 31.35 -15.62 12.98
N ASP A 90 31.40 -16.52 13.97
CA ASP A 90 31.38 -17.97 13.79
C ASP A 90 30.19 -18.35 12.89
N PRO A 91 30.40 -18.98 11.72
CA PRO A 91 29.36 -19.24 10.71
C PRO A 91 28.35 -20.33 11.12
N GLY A 92 28.14 -20.54 12.42
CA GLY A 92 27.50 -21.73 12.97
C GLY A 92 26.14 -21.54 13.65
N LYS A 93 25.56 -20.33 13.72
CA LYS A 93 24.16 -20.19 14.16
C LYS A 93 23.40 -19.11 13.39
N PRO A 94 22.50 -19.49 12.47
CA PRO A 94 21.47 -18.61 11.93
C PRO A 94 20.67 -17.99 13.09
N LEU A 95 20.29 -16.71 12.96
CA LEU A 95 19.00 -16.29 13.52
C LEU A 95 17.97 -17.13 12.77
N ASP A 96 17.27 -18.03 13.46
CA ASP A 96 16.34 -18.97 12.81
C ASP A 96 15.45 -18.22 11.82
N PRO A 97 15.64 -18.40 10.50
CA PRO A 97 14.74 -17.84 9.51
C PRO A 97 13.42 -18.62 9.62
N PRO A 98 12.24 -17.98 9.63
CA PRO A 98 10.99 -18.74 9.51
C PRO A 98 10.82 -19.48 8.18
N PHE A 99 11.74 -19.33 7.21
CA PHE A 99 11.39 -19.38 5.79
C PHE A 99 12.05 -20.49 4.96
N ASP A 100 12.58 -21.56 5.57
CA ASP A 100 13.24 -22.63 4.80
C ASP A 100 12.33 -23.83 4.43
N ALA A 101 11.02 -23.74 4.61
CA ALA A 101 10.09 -24.62 3.93
C ALA A 101 8.71 -23.96 3.78
N THR A 102 8.21 -23.89 2.55
CA THR A 102 6.76 -23.77 2.31
C THR A 102 6.08 -24.84 3.18
N PRO A 103 5.16 -24.49 4.09
CA PRO A 103 4.48 -25.48 4.91
C PRO A 103 3.83 -26.52 4.00
N THR A 104 4.02 -27.80 4.30
CA THR A 104 3.34 -28.87 3.55
C THR A 104 1.83 -28.71 3.75
N TRP A 105 1.11 -28.49 2.65
CA TRP A 105 -0.35 -28.39 2.62
C TRP A 105 -0.89 -29.52 1.74
N ASP A 106 -1.60 -30.45 2.37
CA ASP A 106 -2.22 -31.60 1.68
C ASP A 106 -3.69 -31.33 1.30
N GLY A 107 -4.19 -30.13 1.59
CA GLY A 107 -5.54 -29.71 1.25
C GLY A 107 -5.67 -29.19 -0.19
N PRO A 108 -6.89 -28.86 -0.63
CA PRO A 108 -7.09 -28.27 -1.96
C PRO A 108 -6.42 -26.90 -2.05
N THR A 109 -5.99 -26.55 -3.26
CA THR A 109 -5.52 -25.22 -3.64
C THR A 109 -6.26 -24.78 -4.90
N ILE A 110 -6.55 -23.49 -5.02
CA ILE A 110 -7.38 -22.96 -6.12
C ILE A 110 -6.58 -22.13 -7.12
N CYS A 111 -5.29 -21.89 -6.88
CA CYS A 111 -4.43 -21.10 -7.77
C CYS A 111 -3.10 -21.81 -8.06
N THR A 112 -2.53 -21.53 -9.23
CA THR A 112 -1.21 -21.97 -9.67
C THR A 112 -0.35 -20.75 -9.94
N SER A 113 0.74 -20.59 -9.18
CA SER A 113 1.72 -19.51 -9.37
C SER A 113 2.47 -19.66 -10.69
N HIS A 114 2.69 -18.54 -11.37
CA HIS A 114 3.56 -18.43 -12.54
C HIS A 114 4.98 -17.96 -12.15
N GLY A 115 5.20 -17.66 -10.87
CA GLY A 115 6.47 -17.19 -10.33
C GLY A 115 6.63 -15.67 -10.35
N VAL A 116 7.86 -15.23 -10.07
CA VAL A 116 8.25 -13.81 -10.01
C VAL A 116 8.46 -13.27 -11.41
N PHE A 117 7.83 -12.14 -11.72
CA PHE A 117 8.07 -11.41 -12.97
C PHE A 117 8.66 -10.01 -12.74
N LEU A 118 8.63 -9.49 -11.51
CA LEU A 118 9.15 -8.17 -11.18
C LEU A 118 9.73 -8.16 -9.76
N GLN A 119 10.97 -7.69 -9.63
CA GLN A 119 11.70 -7.63 -8.36
C GLN A 119 12.86 -6.63 -8.47
N PRO A 120 13.45 -6.17 -7.35
CA PRO A 120 14.71 -5.43 -7.39
C PRO A 120 15.77 -6.15 -8.24
N PRO A 121 16.55 -5.42 -9.06
CA PRO A 121 16.71 -3.96 -9.08
C PRO A 121 15.78 -3.23 -10.07
N ALA A 122 14.63 -3.81 -10.45
CA ALA A 122 13.66 -3.17 -11.33
C ALA A 122 13.34 -1.73 -10.87
N PHE A 123 13.15 -0.83 -11.83
CA PHE A 123 12.94 0.60 -11.61
C PHE A 123 14.05 1.31 -10.81
N GLY A 124 15.22 0.69 -10.67
CA GLY A 124 16.32 1.20 -9.86
C GLY A 124 16.14 1.02 -8.35
N VAL A 125 15.21 0.16 -7.92
CA VAL A 125 15.03 -0.18 -6.49
C VAL A 125 16.26 -0.94 -5.99
N ALA A 126 16.76 -0.56 -4.80
CA ALA A 126 17.90 -1.24 -4.20
C ALA A 126 17.53 -2.68 -3.77
N VAL A 127 18.46 -3.62 -3.90
CA VAL A 127 18.31 -4.98 -3.37
C VAL A 127 18.02 -4.92 -1.86
N GLY A 128 17.07 -5.75 -1.41
CA GLY A 128 16.55 -5.76 -0.04
C GLY A 128 15.43 -4.75 0.22
N GLN A 129 15.06 -3.93 -0.75
CA GLN A 129 13.93 -2.99 -0.66
C GLN A 129 12.73 -3.48 -1.47
N PRO A 130 11.49 -3.08 -1.14
CA PRO A 130 10.31 -3.57 -1.84
C PRO A 130 10.07 -2.91 -3.20
N VAL A 131 9.77 -3.76 -4.20
CA VAL A 131 8.79 -3.48 -5.24
C VAL A 131 7.50 -4.18 -4.81
N ALA A 132 6.43 -3.43 -4.54
CA ALA A 132 5.28 -3.96 -3.81
C ALA A 132 3.95 -3.36 -4.30
N ASP A 133 2.86 -3.86 -3.70
CA ASP A 133 1.50 -3.33 -3.81
C ASP A 133 1.04 -3.18 -5.27
N PRO A 134 0.99 -4.29 -6.04
CA PRO A 134 0.60 -4.22 -7.44
C PRO A 134 -0.84 -3.73 -7.59
N THR A 135 -1.10 -2.96 -8.63
CA THR A 135 -2.44 -2.70 -9.15
C THR A 135 -2.38 -2.56 -10.66
N ALA A 136 -3.38 -3.05 -11.38
CA ALA A 136 -3.29 -3.19 -12.83
C ALA A 136 -4.58 -2.74 -13.52
N THR A 137 -4.46 -2.40 -14.79
CA THR A 137 -5.62 -2.03 -15.59
C THR A 137 -5.37 -2.24 -17.08
N THR A 138 -6.44 -2.41 -17.84
CA THR A 138 -6.40 -2.50 -19.30
C THR A 138 -6.50 -1.10 -19.92
N LEU A 139 -5.55 -0.79 -20.78
CA LEU A 139 -5.50 0.43 -21.60
C LEU A 139 -6.44 0.31 -22.80
N ASP A 140 -6.75 1.44 -23.44
CA ASP A 140 -7.64 1.49 -24.61
C ASP A 140 -7.10 0.74 -25.84
N ASP A 141 -5.78 0.57 -25.92
CA ASP A 141 -5.12 -0.22 -26.97
C ASP A 141 -5.07 -1.73 -26.65
N GLY A 142 -5.66 -2.15 -25.53
CA GLY A 142 -5.71 -3.54 -25.08
C GLY A 142 -4.50 -3.98 -24.26
N ARG A 143 -3.44 -3.15 -24.16
CA ARG A 143 -2.30 -3.47 -23.29
C ARG A 143 -2.70 -3.36 -21.83
N ILE A 144 -1.91 -3.99 -20.97
CA ILE A 144 -2.10 -3.95 -19.52
C ILE A 144 -1.03 -3.02 -18.96
N ARG A 145 -1.45 -2.08 -18.12
CA ARG A 145 -0.53 -1.27 -17.33
C ARG A 145 -0.60 -1.71 -15.87
N LEU A 146 0.55 -2.11 -15.35
CA LEU A 146 0.77 -2.39 -13.95
C LEU A 146 1.38 -1.15 -13.30
N TYR A 147 0.89 -0.79 -12.12
CA TYR A 147 1.50 0.17 -11.21
C TYR A 147 1.98 -0.56 -9.97
N VAL A 148 3.14 -0.15 -9.44
CA VAL A 148 3.73 -0.71 -8.22
C VAL A 148 4.32 0.41 -7.38
N TYR A 149 4.37 0.19 -6.08
CA TYR A 149 5.16 0.98 -5.17
C TYR A 149 6.64 0.53 -5.25
N ALA A 150 7.51 1.42 -5.69
CA ALA A 150 8.96 1.22 -5.76
C ALA A 150 9.63 2.00 -4.62
N GLN A 151 10.18 1.28 -3.65
CA GLN A 151 10.75 1.88 -2.44
C GLN A 151 11.85 2.89 -2.75
N GLY A 152 11.75 4.08 -2.14
CA GLY A 152 12.68 5.18 -2.32
C GLY A 152 12.52 5.94 -3.64
N ILE A 153 11.61 5.50 -4.52
CA ILE A 153 11.33 6.11 -5.82
C ILE A 153 9.92 6.73 -5.83
N GLY A 154 8.90 5.93 -5.56
CA GLY A 154 7.49 6.31 -5.61
C GLY A 154 6.64 5.26 -6.33
N ILE A 155 5.50 5.66 -6.88
CA ILE A 155 4.70 4.78 -7.74
C ILE A 155 5.22 4.89 -9.18
N VAL A 156 5.53 3.74 -9.76
CA VAL A 156 6.06 3.57 -11.13
C VAL A 156 5.15 2.61 -11.90
N SER A 157 5.35 2.49 -13.22
CA SER A 157 4.50 1.62 -14.05
C SER A 157 5.29 0.81 -15.07
N ALA A 158 4.73 -0.33 -15.46
CA ALA A 158 5.17 -1.15 -16.57
C ALA A 158 3.98 -1.56 -17.44
N VAL A 159 4.24 -1.88 -18.71
CA VAL A 159 3.22 -2.31 -19.68
C VAL A 159 3.47 -3.72 -20.18
N SER A 160 2.38 -4.41 -20.53
CA SER A 160 2.40 -5.77 -21.02
C SER A 160 1.34 -5.98 -22.11
N ASP A 161 1.67 -6.79 -23.12
CA ASP A 161 0.70 -7.22 -24.14
C ASP A 161 -0.07 -8.49 -23.71
N ASP A 162 0.50 -9.29 -22.79
CA ASP A 162 -0.01 -10.61 -22.39
C ASP A 162 -0.40 -10.71 -20.91
N GLY A 163 -0.09 -9.68 -20.12
CA GLY A 163 -0.32 -9.63 -18.68
C GLY A 163 0.67 -10.45 -17.86
N GLN A 164 1.71 -11.02 -18.46
CA GLN A 164 2.69 -11.85 -17.79
C GLN A 164 4.10 -11.26 -17.88
N THR A 165 4.47 -10.74 -19.05
CA THR A 165 5.77 -10.11 -19.28
C THR A 165 5.60 -8.60 -19.32
N PHE A 166 6.27 -7.90 -18.42
CA PHE A 166 6.14 -6.45 -18.27
C PHE A 166 7.41 -5.72 -18.68
N THR A 167 7.24 -4.62 -19.41
CA THR A 167 8.30 -3.68 -19.77
C THR A 167 8.13 -2.39 -18.98
N GLU A 168 9.16 -1.98 -18.25
CA GLU A 168 9.16 -0.75 -17.46
C GLU A 168 8.86 0.48 -18.34
N GLU A 169 7.94 1.33 -17.89
CA GLU A 169 7.71 2.62 -18.50
C GLU A 169 8.57 3.69 -17.82
N PRO A 170 9.11 4.66 -18.57
CA PRO A 170 9.91 5.72 -17.98
C PRO A 170 9.06 6.68 -17.12
N GLY A 171 9.68 7.25 -16.10
CA GLY A 171 9.10 8.29 -15.25
C GLY A 171 8.38 7.75 -14.01
N ILE A 172 8.02 8.67 -13.12
CA ILE A 172 7.40 8.39 -11.84
C ILE A 172 5.98 8.95 -11.87
N ARG A 173 5.00 8.15 -11.46
CA ARG A 173 3.57 8.49 -11.46
C ARG A 173 3.22 9.37 -10.28
N ILE A 174 3.66 8.95 -9.09
CA ILE A 174 3.50 9.68 -7.83
C ILE A 174 4.82 9.56 -7.06
N PRO A 175 5.57 10.65 -6.82
CA PRO A 175 6.91 10.58 -6.25
C PRO A 175 6.93 10.58 -4.71
N GLY A 176 8.01 10.04 -4.15
CA GLY A 176 8.40 10.27 -2.77
C GLY A 176 7.34 9.87 -1.74
N THR A 177 7.15 10.68 -0.69
CA THR A 177 6.22 10.36 0.40
C THR A 177 4.74 10.53 0.03
N GLU A 178 4.43 11.10 -1.13
CA GLU A 178 3.07 11.09 -1.67
C GLU A 178 2.72 9.73 -2.29
N ALA A 179 3.70 8.86 -2.52
CA ALA A 179 3.48 7.45 -2.85
C ALA A 179 3.10 6.61 -1.63
N GLY A 180 2.41 5.50 -1.86
CA GLY A 180 1.96 4.52 -0.87
C GLY A 180 1.43 3.31 -1.61
N GLN A 181 0.55 2.53 -0.98
CA GLN A 181 -0.05 1.36 -1.63
C GLN A 181 -1.09 1.82 -2.66
N PRO A 182 -0.86 1.64 -3.97
CA PRO A 182 -1.75 2.14 -5.00
C PRO A 182 -2.90 1.17 -5.29
N ARG A 183 -4.07 1.73 -5.62
CA ARG A 183 -5.18 1.05 -6.28
C ARG A 183 -5.71 1.94 -7.38
N VAL A 184 -5.56 1.52 -8.63
CA VAL A 184 -6.02 2.30 -9.79
C VAL A 184 -7.45 1.89 -10.15
N TRP A 185 -8.27 2.88 -10.49
CA TRP A 185 -9.62 2.68 -10.97
C TRP A 185 -9.87 3.55 -12.20
N ARG A 186 -10.58 3.00 -13.18
CA ARG A 186 -11.00 3.77 -14.36
C ARG A 186 -12.36 4.39 -14.10
N LEU A 187 -12.42 5.72 -14.16
CA LEU A 187 -13.64 6.49 -13.95
C LEU A 187 -14.61 6.34 -15.14
N PRO A 188 -15.93 6.52 -14.93
CA PRO A 188 -16.92 6.46 -16.03
C PRO A 188 -16.67 7.47 -17.16
N ASP A 189 -15.98 8.58 -16.88
CA ASP A 189 -15.60 9.60 -17.87
C ASP A 189 -14.31 9.25 -18.65
N GLY A 190 -13.74 8.07 -18.42
CA GLY A 190 -12.54 7.56 -19.09
C GLY A 190 -11.23 7.93 -18.40
N ARG A 191 -11.24 8.86 -17.45
CA ARG A 191 -10.04 9.24 -16.67
C ARG A 191 -9.66 8.14 -15.68
N TRP A 192 -8.47 8.28 -15.11
CA TRP A 192 -7.93 7.39 -14.10
C TRP A 192 -7.99 8.05 -12.74
N ARG A 193 -8.39 7.30 -11.72
CA ARG A 193 -8.20 7.68 -10.32
C ARG A 193 -7.37 6.63 -9.62
N MET A 194 -6.25 7.06 -9.05
CA MET A 194 -5.40 6.24 -8.21
C MET A 194 -5.64 6.57 -6.75
N TYR A 195 -6.14 5.61 -5.99
CA TYR A 195 -6.25 5.69 -4.54
C TYR A 195 -4.92 5.24 -3.94
N VAL A 196 -4.46 5.95 -2.92
CA VAL A 196 -3.19 5.67 -2.26
C VAL A 196 -3.40 5.64 -0.76
N SER A 197 -3.06 4.51 -0.15
CA SER A 197 -3.05 4.37 1.31
C SER A 197 -1.90 5.16 1.92
N LYS A 198 -2.21 5.90 2.98
CA LYS A 198 -1.30 6.46 3.97
C LYS A 198 -1.64 5.87 5.33
N VAL A 199 -0.74 6.08 6.30
CA VAL A 199 -0.94 5.58 7.66
C VAL A 199 -2.29 6.02 8.22
N LYS A 200 -2.72 7.27 8.04
CA LYS A 200 -3.93 7.81 8.66
C LYS A 200 -5.11 8.02 7.71
N GLU A 201 -4.91 7.88 6.41
CA GLU A 201 -5.93 8.14 5.40
C GLU A 201 -5.68 7.44 4.08
N ILE A 202 -6.74 7.29 3.31
CA ILE A 202 -6.69 7.05 1.88
C ILE A 202 -6.89 8.39 1.18
N VAL A 203 -5.97 8.72 0.28
CA VAL A 203 -6.05 9.88 -0.62
C VAL A 203 -6.26 9.38 -2.05
N SER A 204 -6.54 10.29 -2.98
CA SER A 204 -6.57 9.93 -4.40
C SER A 204 -5.90 10.96 -5.29
N PHE A 205 -5.56 10.51 -6.48
CA PHE A 205 -4.98 11.32 -7.54
C PHE A 205 -5.74 11.03 -8.83
N THR A 206 -6.03 12.06 -9.63
CA THR A 206 -6.71 11.91 -10.92
C THR A 206 -5.72 12.14 -12.07
N SER A 207 -5.89 11.41 -13.17
CA SER A 207 -5.06 11.49 -14.37
C SER A 207 -5.90 11.31 -15.64
N ASP A 208 -5.56 12.03 -16.70
CA ASP A 208 -6.19 11.88 -18.01
C ASP A 208 -5.54 10.76 -18.85
N ASP A 209 -4.27 10.43 -18.58
CA ASP A 209 -3.44 9.53 -19.40
C ASP A 209 -2.93 8.29 -18.64
N GLY A 210 -3.17 8.24 -17.32
CA GLY A 210 -2.66 7.19 -16.44
C GLY A 210 -1.14 7.27 -16.24
N LEU A 211 -0.51 8.39 -16.60
CA LEU A 211 0.93 8.59 -16.47
C LEU A 211 1.25 9.78 -15.56
N VAL A 212 0.47 10.85 -15.66
CA VAL A 212 0.64 12.07 -14.85
C VAL A 212 -0.55 12.20 -13.91
N PHE A 213 -0.30 12.03 -12.63
CA PHE A 213 -1.32 12.05 -11.59
C PHE A 213 -1.28 13.35 -10.79
N THR A 214 -2.44 13.98 -10.63
CA THR A 214 -2.61 15.18 -9.80
C THR A 214 -3.39 14.82 -8.55
N ARG A 215 -2.86 15.19 -7.37
CA ARG A 215 -3.52 14.91 -6.09
C ARG A 215 -4.89 15.60 -6.04
N ASP A 216 -5.91 14.81 -5.72
CA ASP A 216 -7.24 15.34 -5.47
C ASP A 216 -7.27 16.08 -4.12
N ALA A 217 -8.18 17.05 -4.00
CA ALA A 217 -8.40 17.73 -2.73
C ALA A 217 -9.04 16.80 -1.70
N GLY A 218 -8.63 16.93 -0.44
CA GLY A 218 -9.18 16.18 0.69
C GLY A 218 -8.71 14.72 0.78
N ASN A 219 -9.32 13.99 1.72
CA ASN A 219 -9.11 12.57 1.93
C ASN A 219 -10.35 11.82 1.42
N ARG A 220 -10.16 10.61 0.90
CA ARG A 220 -11.26 9.72 0.48
C ARG A 220 -11.86 8.99 1.68
N LEU A 221 -11.01 8.51 2.58
CA LEU A 221 -11.41 7.87 3.82
C LEU A 221 -10.30 8.03 4.87
N THR A 222 -10.64 8.31 6.13
CA THR A 222 -9.64 8.36 7.21
C THR A 222 -9.68 7.08 8.03
N ALA A 223 -8.54 6.66 8.58
CA ALA A 223 -8.47 5.52 9.49
C ALA A 223 -9.46 5.69 10.66
N ARG A 224 -9.55 6.90 11.23
CA ARG A 224 -10.49 7.22 12.30
C ARG A 224 -11.95 6.99 11.89
N ALA A 225 -12.37 7.47 10.72
CA ALA A 225 -13.72 7.26 10.21
C ALA A 225 -14.02 5.78 9.98
N ALA A 226 -13.03 5.03 9.52
CA ALA A 226 -13.09 3.58 9.35
C ALA A 226 -13.00 2.77 10.67
N GLY A 227 -12.84 3.41 11.83
CA GLY A 227 -12.66 2.71 13.11
C GLY A 227 -11.30 2.00 13.25
N LEU A 228 -10.27 2.51 12.59
CA LEU A 228 -8.91 1.98 12.56
C LEU A 228 -7.89 3.01 13.09
N THR A 229 -6.75 2.52 13.56
CA THR A 229 -5.59 3.34 13.91
C THR A 229 -4.71 3.63 12.70
N ALA A 230 -4.65 2.69 11.76
CA ALA A 230 -4.02 2.83 10.46
C ALA A 230 -4.76 2.02 9.38
N ILE A 231 -4.82 2.54 8.15
CA ILE A 231 -5.69 2.03 7.07
C ILE A 231 -4.89 1.71 5.80
N SER A 232 -5.27 0.64 5.10
CA SER A 232 -4.61 0.16 3.88
C SER A 232 -5.57 -0.38 2.82
N SER A 233 -4.99 -0.62 1.64
CA SER A 233 -5.54 -1.34 0.48
C SER A 233 -6.99 -1.02 0.12
N PRO A 234 -7.28 0.20 -0.38
CA PRO A 234 -8.61 0.65 -0.80
C PRO A 234 -9.03 0.03 -2.14
N SER A 235 -9.20 -1.29 -2.19
CA SER A 235 -9.58 -1.98 -3.42
C SER A 235 -11.08 -1.80 -3.68
N ILE A 236 -11.45 -1.47 -4.91
CA ILE A 236 -12.80 -1.03 -5.26
C ILE A 236 -13.45 -2.01 -6.23
N ILE A 237 -14.77 -2.15 -6.14
CA ILE A 237 -15.61 -2.81 -7.14
C ILE A 237 -16.92 -2.05 -7.32
N GLU A 238 -17.49 -2.09 -8.53
CA GLU A 238 -18.87 -1.67 -8.77
C GLU A 238 -19.80 -2.84 -8.41
N VAL A 239 -20.66 -2.66 -7.41
CA VAL A 239 -21.59 -3.70 -6.92
C VAL A 239 -22.97 -3.60 -7.59
N GLU A 240 -23.36 -2.40 -7.97
CA GLU A 240 -24.53 -2.10 -8.79
C GLU A 240 -24.19 -0.91 -9.71
N PRO A 241 -24.87 -0.71 -10.85
CA PRO A 241 -24.58 0.42 -11.73
C PRO A 241 -24.61 1.76 -10.98
N GLY A 242 -23.46 2.43 -10.90
CA GLY A 242 -23.30 3.71 -10.19
C GLY A 242 -23.14 3.59 -8.66
N LEU A 243 -23.00 2.37 -8.12
CA LEU A 243 -22.70 2.11 -6.72
C LEU A 243 -21.42 1.30 -6.59
N TRP A 244 -20.40 1.91 -6.01
CA TRP A 244 -19.11 1.29 -5.78
C TRP A 244 -18.93 0.96 -4.31
N ARG A 245 -18.24 -0.15 -4.03
CA ARG A 245 -17.78 -0.52 -2.70
C ARG A 245 -16.26 -0.64 -2.69
N MET A 246 -15.65 0.09 -1.77
CA MET A 246 -14.25 -0.04 -1.38
C MET A 246 -14.18 -1.05 -0.24
N TYR A 247 -13.28 -2.01 -0.34
CA TYR A 247 -12.81 -2.80 0.79
C TYR A 247 -11.46 -2.24 1.22
N TYR A 248 -11.23 -2.21 2.52
CA TYR A 248 -10.01 -1.68 3.13
C TYR A 248 -9.62 -2.54 4.32
N SER A 249 -8.38 -2.44 4.79
CA SER A 249 -7.92 -3.18 5.97
C SER A 249 -7.13 -2.34 6.95
N THR A 250 -6.88 -2.92 8.13
CA THR A 250 -5.79 -2.47 9.02
C THR A 250 -4.47 -2.46 8.25
N LEU A 251 -3.72 -1.36 8.30
CA LEU A 251 -2.36 -1.33 7.74
C LEU A 251 -1.40 -2.20 8.56
N ALA A 252 -0.74 -3.14 7.90
CA ALA A 252 0.37 -3.88 8.47
C ALA A 252 1.59 -2.96 8.63
N MET A 253 1.98 -2.68 9.88
CA MET A 253 3.15 -1.87 10.18
C MET A 253 4.37 -2.77 10.46
N PRO A 254 5.57 -2.42 9.96
CA PRO A 254 6.79 -3.14 10.29
C PRO A 254 6.94 -3.34 11.81
N GLY A 255 7.30 -4.56 12.22
CA GLY A 255 7.52 -4.91 13.62
C GLY A 255 6.26 -5.27 14.43
N THR A 256 5.05 -5.21 13.85
CA THR A 256 3.81 -5.57 14.56
C THR A 256 3.49 -7.07 14.59
N GLY A 257 4.29 -7.89 13.91
CA GLY A 257 4.09 -9.34 13.81
C GLY A 257 2.81 -9.74 13.06
N PRO A 258 2.62 -11.04 12.79
CA PRO A 258 1.39 -11.54 12.17
C PRO A 258 0.20 -11.44 13.12
N GLY A 259 -1.02 -11.46 12.58
CA GLY A 259 -2.26 -11.42 13.37
C GLY A 259 -2.87 -10.03 13.58
N GLY A 260 -4.10 -10.01 14.10
CA GLY A 260 -4.81 -8.80 14.54
C GLY A 260 -5.24 -7.86 13.41
N LYS A 261 -5.31 -8.35 12.17
CA LYS A 261 -5.72 -7.55 11.01
C LYS A 261 -7.17 -7.85 10.67
N ARG A 262 -7.87 -6.83 10.20
CA ARG A 262 -9.30 -6.90 9.86
C ARG A 262 -9.59 -6.03 8.65
N SER A 263 -10.63 -6.40 7.93
CA SER A 263 -11.07 -5.73 6.72
C SER A 263 -12.50 -5.21 6.87
N GLY A 264 -12.71 -3.95 6.49
CA GLY A 264 -14.00 -3.27 6.45
C GLY A 264 -14.37 -2.88 5.02
N SER A 265 -15.48 -2.16 4.88
CA SER A 265 -15.92 -1.65 3.59
C SER A 265 -16.57 -0.28 3.68
N ALA A 266 -16.61 0.45 2.57
CA ALA A 266 -17.28 1.73 2.42
C ALA A 266 -17.92 1.82 1.02
N THR A 267 -19.04 2.51 0.90
CA THR A 267 -19.77 2.71 -0.36
C THR A 267 -19.65 4.13 -0.88
N SER A 268 -19.73 4.27 -2.21
CA SER A 268 -19.68 5.55 -2.91
C SER A 268 -20.58 5.52 -4.15
N ILE A 269 -21.12 6.68 -4.51
CA ILE A 269 -21.90 6.90 -5.75
C ILE A 269 -21.18 7.80 -6.75
N ASP A 270 -19.93 8.18 -6.46
CA ASP A 270 -19.16 9.12 -7.28
C ASP A 270 -17.65 8.83 -7.32
N LEU A 271 -17.22 7.73 -6.68
CA LEU A 271 -15.82 7.34 -6.53
C LEU A 271 -14.97 8.44 -5.86
N PHE A 272 -15.56 9.31 -5.05
CA PHE A 272 -14.87 10.43 -4.41
C PHE A 272 -15.24 10.56 -2.94
N GLU A 273 -16.53 10.56 -2.63
CA GLU A 273 -17.04 10.54 -1.27
C GLU A 273 -17.40 9.11 -0.88
N TRP A 274 -16.91 8.68 0.30
CA TRP A 274 -17.06 7.32 0.78
C TRP A 274 -17.77 7.30 2.13
N THR A 275 -18.78 6.43 2.26
CA THR A 275 -19.53 6.19 3.48
C THR A 275 -19.20 4.81 4.01
N VAL A 276 -18.68 4.72 5.24
CA VAL A 276 -18.30 3.44 5.86
C VAL A 276 -19.52 2.56 6.08
N ASP A 277 -19.45 1.31 5.64
CA ASP A 277 -20.46 0.30 5.92
C ASP A 277 -20.33 -0.21 7.37
N PRO A 278 -21.43 -0.48 8.08
CA PRO A 278 -21.36 -0.97 9.45
C PRO A 278 -20.85 -2.41 9.54
N GLY A 279 -19.92 -2.67 10.46
CA GLY A 279 -19.38 -4.00 10.74
C GLY A 279 -18.12 -4.37 9.94
N TRP A 280 -17.52 -5.49 10.30
CA TRP A 280 -16.28 -6.01 9.70
C TRP A 280 -16.57 -7.17 8.76
N ARG A 281 -15.88 -7.20 7.62
CA ARG A 281 -16.05 -8.21 6.56
C ARG A 281 -15.24 -9.47 6.87
N LEU A 282 -13.98 -9.27 7.25
CA LEU A 282 -13.01 -10.32 7.55
C LEU A 282 -12.13 -9.89 8.73
N GLY A 283 -11.58 -10.87 9.45
CA GLY A 283 -10.62 -10.66 10.52
C GLY A 283 -11.20 -10.24 11.85
N GLU A 284 -10.35 -9.66 12.71
CA GLU A 284 -10.68 -9.39 14.10
C GLU A 284 -11.97 -8.55 14.24
N GLY A 285 -12.98 -9.11 14.91
CA GLY A 285 -14.28 -8.47 15.12
C GLY A 285 -15.30 -8.71 13.99
N ALA A 286 -14.95 -9.47 12.94
CA ALA A 286 -15.93 -10.01 12.00
C ALA A 286 -16.78 -11.10 12.69
N THR A 287 -17.93 -11.44 12.10
CA THR A 287 -18.87 -12.39 12.69
C THR A 287 -18.54 -13.85 12.41
N LEU A 288 -17.84 -14.15 11.32
CA LEU A 288 -17.61 -15.51 10.83
C LEU A 288 -16.12 -15.81 10.58
N LEU A 289 -15.52 -15.18 9.57
CA LEU A 289 -14.11 -15.36 9.25
C LEU A 289 -13.26 -14.42 10.10
N VAL A 290 -12.92 -14.87 11.31
CA VAL A 290 -12.31 -14.04 12.38
C VAL A 290 -10.79 -14.03 12.41
N ASP A 291 -10.15 -14.91 11.62
CA ASP A 291 -8.69 -14.93 11.50
C ASP A 291 -8.18 -13.68 10.78
N SER A 292 -6.97 -13.26 11.12
CA SER A 292 -6.32 -12.08 10.56
C SER A 292 -6.46 -12.00 9.03
N ALA A 293 -6.99 -10.88 8.54
CA ALA A 293 -7.24 -10.65 7.12
C ALA A 293 -6.87 -9.23 6.73
N GLU A 294 -6.00 -9.10 5.72
CA GLU A 294 -5.49 -7.83 5.23
C GLU A 294 -5.44 -7.75 3.71
N HIS A 295 -5.37 -6.52 3.22
CA HIS A 295 -5.22 -6.19 1.81
C HIS A 295 -6.26 -6.85 0.90
N PRO A 296 -7.56 -6.72 1.21
CA PRO A 296 -8.61 -7.37 0.43
C PRO A 296 -8.67 -6.81 -0.99
N PHE A 297 -8.93 -7.68 -1.97
CA PHE A 297 -9.22 -7.32 -3.34
C PHE A 297 -10.53 -7.98 -3.79
N PRO A 298 -11.56 -7.20 -4.15
CA PRO A 298 -12.84 -7.73 -4.58
C PRO A 298 -12.88 -8.09 -6.05
N ILE A 299 -13.62 -9.15 -6.36
CA ILE A 299 -14.14 -9.41 -7.70
C ILE A 299 -15.59 -9.89 -7.63
N ALA A 300 -16.34 -9.64 -8.71
CA ALA A 300 -17.71 -10.09 -8.86
C ALA A 300 -17.77 -11.41 -9.64
N GLY A 301 -18.57 -12.34 -9.14
CA GLY A 301 -19.07 -13.50 -9.86
C GLY A 301 -20.17 -13.11 -10.86
N GLU A 302 -20.44 -13.98 -11.82
CA GLU A 302 -21.52 -13.77 -12.81
C GLU A 302 -22.92 -13.81 -12.16
N ASP A 303 -23.04 -14.45 -11.01
CA ASP A 303 -24.24 -14.54 -10.19
C ASP A 303 -24.44 -13.35 -9.24
N GLY A 304 -23.53 -12.37 -9.28
CA GLY A 304 -23.53 -11.20 -8.39
C GLY A 304 -22.88 -11.44 -7.03
N SER A 305 -22.39 -12.63 -6.75
CA SER A 305 -21.57 -12.87 -5.56
C SER A 305 -20.27 -12.06 -5.62
N ILE A 306 -19.71 -11.76 -4.45
CA ILE A 306 -18.42 -11.08 -4.31
C ILE A 306 -17.42 -12.05 -3.67
N SER A 307 -16.30 -12.24 -4.34
CA SER A 307 -15.13 -12.88 -3.75
C SER A 307 -14.13 -11.82 -3.32
N LEU A 308 -13.54 -11.99 -2.13
CA LEU A 308 -12.39 -11.23 -1.66
C LEU A 308 -11.17 -12.12 -1.67
N PHE A 309 -10.12 -11.72 -2.40
CA PHE A 309 -8.77 -12.24 -2.20
C PHE A 309 -8.07 -11.41 -1.13
N TYR A 310 -7.38 -12.03 -0.17
CA TYR A 310 -6.73 -11.31 0.93
C TYR A 310 -5.55 -12.09 1.50
N GLY A 311 -4.62 -11.36 2.11
CA GLY A 311 -3.54 -11.94 2.90
C GLY A 311 -4.06 -12.39 4.26
N LYS A 312 -3.74 -13.63 4.63
CA LYS A 312 -4.05 -14.23 5.94
C LYS A 312 -2.76 -14.66 6.61
N PHE A 313 -2.35 -13.91 7.63
CA PHE A 313 -1.11 -14.11 8.40
C PHE A 313 -1.44 -14.21 9.88
N ARG A 314 -1.24 -15.38 10.47
CA ARG A 314 -1.78 -15.69 11.81
C ARG A 314 -0.71 -15.58 12.89
N ALA A 315 -1.11 -15.13 14.06
CA ALA A 315 -0.23 -15.12 15.23
C ALA A 315 -0.01 -16.52 15.82
N SER A 316 -0.96 -17.43 15.63
CA SER A 316 -0.90 -18.81 16.14
C SER A 316 -0.10 -19.72 15.23
N THR A 317 0.74 -20.57 15.81
CA THR A 317 1.39 -21.67 15.10
C THR A 317 0.44 -22.87 14.94
N GLY A 318 0.39 -23.43 13.72
CA GLY A 318 -0.49 -24.57 13.38
C GLY A 318 -1.76 -24.17 12.60
N GLY A 319 -2.25 -25.08 11.75
CA GLY A 319 -3.39 -24.84 10.85
C GLY A 319 -2.99 -24.44 9.42
N PRO A 320 -3.96 -23.99 8.59
CA PRO A 320 -3.75 -23.69 7.16
C PRO A 320 -2.60 -22.71 6.89
N PRO A 321 -1.82 -22.82 5.80
CA PRO A 321 -0.62 -22.00 5.59
C PRO A 321 -0.90 -20.50 5.56
N ASP A 322 0.06 -19.69 5.99
CA ASP A 322 -0.05 -18.23 5.77
C ASP A 322 0.12 -17.90 4.28
N GLY A 323 -0.57 -16.87 3.81
CA GLY A 323 -0.53 -16.45 2.42
C GLY A 323 -1.88 -15.99 1.93
N LEU A 324 -2.16 -16.22 0.65
CA LEU A 324 -3.35 -15.68 0.03
C LEU A 324 -4.56 -16.62 0.14
N TYR A 325 -5.70 -16.05 0.51
CA TYR A 325 -6.98 -16.75 0.64
C TYR A 325 -8.04 -16.05 -0.19
N ARG A 326 -9.08 -16.80 -0.54
CA ARG A 326 -10.33 -16.27 -1.09
C ARG A 326 -11.44 -16.49 -0.06
N ALA A 327 -12.33 -15.51 0.10
CA ALA A 327 -13.61 -15.70 0.77
C ALA A 327 -14.77 -15.24 -0.12
N VAL A 328 -15.94 -15.87 -0.05
CA VAL A 328 -17.14 -15.47 -0.83
C VAL A 328 -18.29 -14.99 0.02
N SER A 329 -19.00 -14.01 -0.54
CA SER A 329 -20.20 -13.40 0.00
C SER A 329 -21.25 -13.22 -1.08
N ALA A 330 -22.51 -13.54 -0.77
CA ALA A 330 -23.63 -13.27 -1.68
C ALA A 330 -24.04 -11.78 -1.70
N ASP A 331 -23.72 -11.01 -0.66
CA ASP A 331 -24.14 -9.60 -0.49
C ASP A 331 -22.97 -8.61 -0.45
N GLY A 332 -21.73 -9.12 -0.55
CA GLY A 332 -20.51 -8.34 -0.39
C GLY A 332 -20.33 -7.77 1.04
N LEU A 333 -21.03 -8.32 2.03
CA LEU A 333 -20.97 -7.86 3.43
C LEU A 333 -20.67 -9.01 4.38
N THR A 334 -21.25 -10.19 4.17
CA THR A 334 -21.05 -11.37 5.01
C THR A 334 -20.32 -12.45 4.23
N PHE A 335 -19.08 -12.75 4.62
CA PHE A 335 -18.23 -13.74 3.95
C PHE A 335 -18.20 -15.06 4.72
N THR A 336 -18.38 -16.17 4.02
CA THR A 336 -18.60 -17.50 4.64
C THR A 336 -17.70 -18.60 4.06
N GLU A 337 -17.44 -18.58 2.76
CA GLU A 337 -16.75 -19.67 2.07
C GLU A 337 -15.29 -19.31 1.85
N GLU A 338 -14.41 -19.74 2.77
CA GLU A 338 -12.96 -19.47 2.72
C GLU A 338 -12.20 -20.64 2.06
N ALA A 339 -11.27 -20.33 1.15
CA ALA A 339 -10.38 -21.29 0.50
C ALA A 339 -8.94 -20.77 0.46
N TYR A 340 -7.97 -21.64 0.75
CA TYR A 340 -6.56 -21.33 0.55
C TYR A 340 -6.21 -21.40 -0.94
N THR A 341 -5.51 -20.37 -1.42
CA THR A 341 -5.16 -20.29 -2.85
C THR A 341 -4.02 -21.22 -3.25
N GLY A 342 -3.17 -21.64 -2.31
CA GLY A 342 -1.89 -22.28 -2.63
C GLY A 342 -0.73 -21.28 -2.79
N LEU A 343 -1.01 -19.97 -2.77
CA LEU A 343 0.00 -18.92 -2.89
C LEU A 343 0.55 -18.57 -1.51
N TYR A 344 1.53 -19.36 -1.08
CA TYR A 344 2.19 -19.19 0.22
C TYR A 344 2.83 -17.81 0.34
N PHE A 345 2.62 -17.17 1.48
CA PHE A 345 3.10 -15.83 1.79
C PHE A 345 2.70 -14.73 0.78
N GLY A 346 1.74 -15.03 -0.10
CA GLY A 346 1.20 -14.05 -1.03
C GLY A 346 0.35 -13.01 -0.31
N ASN A 347 0.54 -11.73 -0.66
CA ASN A 347 -0.22 -10.61 -0.14
C ASN A 347 -0.53 -9.57 -1.22
N ASP A 348 -1.24 -8.50 -0.87
CA ASP A 348 -1.50 -7.36 -1.76
C ASP A 348 -2.07 -7.75 -3.13
N PRO A 349 -3.11 -8.61 -3.16
CA PRO A 349 -3.66 -9.09 -4.41
C PRO A 349 -4.26 -7.96 -5.25
N GLU A 350 -4.17 -8.18 -6.56
CA GLU A 350 -4.87 -7.48 -7.62
C GLU A 350 -5.35 -8.54 -8.61
N VAL A 351 -6.65 -8.58 -8.92
CA VAL A 351 -7.19 -9.48 -9.94
C VAL A 351 -7.61 -8.67 -11.15
N LEU A 352 -7.03 -9.00 -12.30
CA LEU A 352 -7.35 -8.38 -13.57
C LEU A 352 -8.04 -9.38 -14.51
N ARG A 353 -9.12 -8.95 -15.17
CA ARG A 353 -9.66 -9.66 -16.34
C ARG A 353 -8.90 -9.20 -17.58
N LEU A 354 -8.13 -10.11 -18.17
CA LEU A 354 -7.36 -9.87 -19.39
C LEU A 354 -8.30 -9.63 -20.59
N PRO A 355 -7.84 -8.97 -21.66
CA PRO A 355 -8.62 -8.79 -22.89
C PRO A 355 -9.14 -10.09 -23.51
N GLY A 356 -8.39 -11.20 -23.35
CA GLY A 356 -8.80 -12.54 -23.78
C GLY A 356 -9.94 -13.15 -22.96
N GLY A 357 -10.28 -12.53 -21.83
CA GLY A 357 -11.34 -12.94 -20.93
C GLY A 357 -10.88 -13.82 -19.77
N GLU A 358 -9.66 -14.36 -19.81
CA GLU A 358 -9.07 -15.01 -18.64
C GLU A 358 -8.85 -13.99 -17.51
N ARG A 359 -8.82 -14.49 -16.27
CA ARG A 359 -8.44 -13.69 -15.10
C ARG A 359 -7.03 -14.08 -14.68
N ILE A 360 -6.26 -13.09 -14.25
CA ILE A 360 -4.93 -13.25 -13.65
C ILE A 360 -4.93 -12.54 -12.30
N ILE A 361 -4.21 -13.09 -11.33
CA ILE A 361 -3.94 -12.42 -10.07
C ILE A 361 -2.47 -12.01 -10.02
N TYR A 362 -2.22 -10.76 -9.66
CA TYR A 362 -0.91 -10.25 -9.27
C TYR A 362 -0.85 -10.13 -7.76
N TYR A 363 0.28 -10.48 -7.15
CA TYR A 363 0.42 -10.46 -5.70
C TYR A 363 1.87 -10.21 -5.30
N GLY A 364 2.03 -9.62 -4.12
CA GLY A 364 3.33 -9.38 -3.48
C GLY A 364 3.83 -10.60 -2.71
N ASN A 365 5.15 -10.73 -2.67
CA ASN A 365 5.89 -11.63 -1.77
C ASN A 365 7.16 -10.90 -1.29
N PHE A 366 7.86 -11.46 -0.31
CA PHE A 366 9.10 -10.88 0.22
C PHE A 366 10.17 -11.95 0.44
N ASP A 367 11.36 -11.68 -0.10
CA ASP A 367 12.57 -12.46 0.15
C ASP A 367 13.61 -11.53 0.81
N PRO A 368 14.14 -11.83 2.01
CA PRO A 368 15.10 -10.94 2.69
C PRO A 368 16.41 -10.68 1.92
N GLY A 369 16.83 -11.61 1.06
CA GLY A 369 18.02 -11.50 0.24
C GLY A 369 17.81 -10.70 -1.06
N ILE A 370 16.56 -10.55 -1.52
CA ILE A 370 16.21 -9.87 -2.78
C ILE A 370 15.43 -8.57 -2.53
N GLY A 371 14.45 -8.59 -1.63
CA GLY A 371 13.48 -7.53 -1.37
C GLY A 371 12.04 -7.99 -1.63
N GLY A 372 11.13 -7.02 -1.79
CA GLY A 372 9.75 -7.27 -2.17
C GLY A 372 9.63 -7.59 -3.67
N GLN A 373 8.86 -8.61 -4.01
CA GLN A 373 8.71 -9.15 -5.36
C GLN A 373 7.23 -9.14 -5.75
N ILE A 374 6.95 -9.02 -7.05
CA ILE A 374 5.63 -9.21 -7.63
C ILE A 374 5.60 -10.51 -8.42
N LEU A 375 4.57 -11.29 -8.15
CA LEU A 375 4.29 -12.57 -8.77
C LEU A 375 2.93 -12.54 -9.44
N SER A 376 2.69 -13.50 -10.32
CA SER A 376 1.39 -13.73 -10.93
C SER A 376 0.93 -15.17 -10.74
N ALA A 377 -0.39 -15.39 -10.85
CA ALA A 377 -1.00 -16.72 -10.82
C ALA A 377 -2.31 -16.76 -11.61
N THR A 378 -2.74 -17.98 -11.93
CA THR A 378 -4.09 -18.28 -12.43
C THR A 378 -4.87 -19.09 -11.41
N CYS A 379 -6.15 -18.81 -11.27
CA CYS A 379 -7.03 -19.51 -10.34
C CYS A 379 -8.18 -20.23 -11.07
N THR A 380 -8.61 -21.35 -10.50
CA THR A 380 -9.77 -22.14 -10.95
C THR A 380 -11.07 -21.68 -10.31
N GLU A 381 -10.98 -20.96 -9.20
CA GLU A 381 -12.10 -20.35 -8.48
C GLU A 381 -11.81 -18.86 -8.30
N TRP A 382 -12.86 -18.05 -8.48
CA TRP A 382 -12.74 -16.60 -8.53
C TRP A 382 -13.67 -15.94 -7.52
#